data_AF-A0A3A6MYM4-F1
#
_entry.id   AF-A0A3A6MYM4-F1
#
_cell.length_a   1.000
_cell.length_b   1.000
_cell.length_c   1.000
_cell.angle_alpha   90.00
_cell.angle_beta   90.00
_cell.angle_gamma   90.00
#
_symmetry.space_group_name_H-M   'P 1'
#
loop_
_entity.id
_entity.type
_entity.pdbx_description
1 polymer ?
#
loop_
_entity_poly.entity_id
_entity_poly.type
_entity_poly.pdbx_seq_one_letter_code
_entity_poly.pdbx_strand_id
1 'polypeptide(L)'
;MDGYRALVEAGELVASHAAMIISETHLIEAVTPKVRRWPIEEYIRDQGALFWVRRPLGQTQASAEAMARFAAGVEGQDYDLGEIMGLLFSDQDDKGTKPNRWADDDKWICSRLVDMALRFSEGARTVPLPESFLHVHPTWRTPQGLNGAPIWEPEISGPPPV
;
A
#
# COMPACT_ATOMS: atom_id res chain seq x y z
N MET A 1 7.04 16.47 7.14
CA MET A 1 5.94 17.05 6.34
C MET A 1 6.43 17.86 5.13
N ASP A 2 7.70 18.24 5.04
CA ASP A 2 8.17 19.14 3.97
C ASP A 2 8.40 18.46 2.61
N GLY A 3 8.69 17.16 2.57
CA GLY A 3 8.96 16.44 1.31
C GLY A 3 7.74 16.27 0.39
N TYR A 4 6.55 15.97 0.95
CA TYR A 4 5.36 15.75 0.13
C TYR A 4 4.76 17.06 -0.40
N ARG A 5 4.86 18.16 0.36
CA ARG A 5 4.46 19.47 -0.13
C ARG A 5 5.29 19.89 -1.34
N ALA A 6 6.61 19.68 -1.31
CA ALA A 6 7.48 19.97 -2.44
C ALA A 6 7.12 19.18 -3.70
N LEU A 7 6.73 17.90 -3.57
CA LEU A 7 6.25 17.10 -4.71
C LEU A 7 4.97 17.69 -5.31
N VAL A 8 3.99 18.04 -4.46
CA VAL A 8 2.74 18.65 -4.91
C VAL A 8 3.00 20.00 -5.58
N GLU A 9 3.85 20.84 -5.00
CA GLU A 9 4.24 22.15 -5.54
C GLU A 9 5.01 22.02 -6.88
N ALA A 10 5.75 20.92 -7.07
CA ALA A 10 6.42 20.59 -8.31
C ALA A 10 5.48 20.00 -9.39
N GLY A 11 4.20 19.76 -9.06
CA GLY A 11 3.24 19.14 -9.97
C GLY A 11 3.42 17.63 -10.14
N GLU A 12 4.17 16.98 -9.23
CA GLU A 12 4.39 15.53 -9.25
C GLU A 12 3.15 14.77 -8.78
N LEU A 13 2.96 13.56 -9.31
CA LEU A 13 1.90 12.66 -8.85
C LEU A 13 2.24 12.11 -7.47
N VAL A 14 1.31 12.29 -6.52
CA VAL A 14 1.42 11.78 -5.15
C VAL A 14 0.37 10.70 -4.93
N ALA A 15 0.80 9.51 -4.50
CA ALA A 15 -0.11 8.43 -4.16
C ALA A 15 -0.94 8.82 -2.93
N SER A 16 -2.25 8.91 -3.13
CA SER A 16 -3.25 9.13 -2.07
C SER A 16 -3.93 7.84 -1.60
N HIS A 17 -3.79 6.75 -2.37
CA HIS A 17 -4.43 5.46 -2.12
C HIS A 17 -3.55 4.31 -2.59
N ALA A 18 -3.78 3.11 -2.06
CA ALA A 18 -3.09 1.88 -2.45
C ALA A 18 -4.03 0.68 -2.40
N ALA A 19 -3.86 -0.23 -3.35
CA ALA A 19 -4.64 -1.46 -3.45
C ALA A 19 -3.74 -2.61 -3.92
N MET A 20 -4.21 -3.84 -3.75
CA MET A 20 -3.54 -5.03 -4.28
C MET A 20 -4.38 -5.69 -5.36
N ILE A 21 -3.78 -5.94 -6.52
CA ILE A 21 -4.37 -6.78 -7.55
C ILE A 21 -4.30 -8.23 -7.06
N ILE A 22 -5.46 -8.88 -6.91
CA ILE A 22 -5.56 -10.26 -6.39
C ILE A 22 -5.95 -11.27 -7.48
N SER A 23 -6.41 -10.79 -8.63
CA SER A 23 -6.68 -11.59 -9.83
C SER A 23 -6.65 -10.69 -11.06
N GLU A 24 -6.84 -11.28 -12.25
CA GLU A 24 -6.91 -10.54 -13.52
C GLU A 24 -8.02 -9.48 -13.57
N THR A 25 -9.07 -9.66 -12.76
CA THR A 25 -10.28 -8.83 -12.81
C THR A 25 -10.53 -8.02 -11.55
N HIS A 26 -9.86 -8.36 -10.45
CA HIS A 26 -10.17 -7.77 -9.15
C HIS A 26 -8.92 -7.31 -8.42
N LEU A 27 -9.12 -6.21 -7.70
CA LEU A 27 -8.25 -5.77 -6.63
C LEU A 27 -8.97 -5.88 -5.29
N ILE A 28 -8.21 -5.71 -4.23
CA ILE A 28 -8.70 -5.54 -2.88
C ILE A 28 -8.07 -4.29 -2.27
N GLU A 29 -8.88 -3.55 -1.54
CA GLU A 29 -8.52 -2.26 -0.99
C GLU A 29 -9.24 -2.01 0.33
N ALA A 30 -8.66 -1.18 1.19
CA ALA A 30 -9.35 -0.61 2.32
C ALA A 30 -9.80 0.82 1.96
N VAL A 31 -11.11 1.04 1.91
CA VAL A 31 -11.71 2.36 1.65
C VAL A 31 -13.00 2.45 2.47
N THR A 32 -13.41 3.63 2.90
CA THR A 32 -14.61 3.76 3.74
C THR A 32 -15.84 3.13 3.04
N PRO A 33 -16.61 2.25 3.73
CA PRO A 33 -16.51 1.92 5.15
C PRO A 33 -15.62 0.71 5.51
N LYS A 34 -15.14 -0.08 4.55
CA LYS A 34 -14.58 -1.42 4.79
C LYS A 34 -13.49 -1.83 3.81
N VAL A 35 -12.71 -2.84 4.17
CA VAL A 35 -11.93 -3.61 3.20
C VAL A 35 -12.88 -4.30 2.23
N ARG A 36 -12.68 -4.08 0.93
CA ARG A 36 -13.55 -4.61 -0.12
C ARG A 36 -12.75 -5.15 -1.30
N ARG A 37 -13.32 -6.17 -1.94
CA ARG A 37 -12.94 -6.58 -3.29
C ARG A 37 -13.64 -5.68 -4.30
N TRP A 38 -12.92 -5.23 -5.32
CA TRP A 38 -13.44 -4.32 -6.33
C TRP A 38 -12.97 -4.70 -7.74
N PRO A 39 -13.81 -4.58 -8.78
CA PRO A 39 -13.38 -4.81 -10.15
C PRO A 39 -12.37 -3.74 -10.60
N ILE A 40 -11.30 -4.16 -11.26
CA ILE A 40 -10.28 -3.24 -11.79
C ILE A 40 -10.89 -2.34 -12.88
N GLU A 41 -11.83 -2.87 -13.65
CA GLU A 41 -12.48 -2.14 -14.76
C GLU A 41 -13.17 -0.85 -14.32
N GLU A 42 -13.71 -0.80 -13.09
CA GLU A 42 -14.33 0.41 -12.54
C GLU A 42 -13.33 1.55 -12.40
N TYR A 43 -12.07 1.26 -12.06
CA TYR A 43 -11.00 2.27 -12.01
C TYR A 43 -10.53 2.70 -13.41
N ILE A 44 -10.52 1.78 -14.37
CA ILE A 44 -10.15 2.10 -15.76
C ILE A 44 -11.19 3.02 -16.42
N ARG A 45 -12.47 2.85 -16.06
CA ARG A 45 -13.57 3.66 -16.59
C ARG A 45 -13.66 5.04 -15.94
N ASP A 46 -13.07 5.24 -14.77
CA ASP A 46 -13.03 6.54 -14.09
C ASP A 46 -11.97 7.46 -14.72
N GLN A 47 -12.42 8.44 -15.50
CA GLN A 47 -11.54 9.42 -16.16
C GLN A 47 -10.82 10.36 -15.18
N GLY A 48 -11.28 10.45 -13.93
CA GLY A 48 -10.61 11.22 -12.87
C GLY A 48 -9.57 10.42 -12.10
N ALA A 49 -9.56 9.09 -12.24
CA ALA A 49 -8.62 8.23 -11.54
C ALA A 49 -7.28 8.18 -12.27
N LEU A 50 -6.22 8.57 -11.57
CA LEU A 50 -4.85 8.32 -11.99
C LEU A 50 -4.31 7.15 -11.18
N PHE A 51 -3.82 6.12 -11.86
CA PHE A 51 -3.24 4.96 -11.23
C PHE A 51 -1.96 4.56 -11.96
N TRP A 52 -1.04 3.97 -11.21
CA TRP A 52 0.10 3.24 -11.74
C TRP A 52 0.22 1.93 -10.98
N VAL A 53 0.71 0.91 -11.66
CA VAL A 53 0.86 -0.44 -11.10
C VAL A 53 2.32 -0.68 -10.83
N ARG A 54 2.63 -1.21 -9.64
CA ARG A 54 4.00 -1.57 -9.26
C ARG A 54 4.07 -3.03 -8.84
N ARG A 55 5.15 -3.70 -9.25
CA ARG A 55 5.47 -5.05 -8.78
C ARG A 55 6.48 -4.97 -7.64
N PRO A 56 6.30 -5.70 -6.53
CA PRO A 56 7.33 -5.81 -5.51
C PRO A 56 8.60 -6.50 -6.07
N LEU A 57 9.77 -5.97 -5.75
CA LEU A 57 11.06 -6.55 -6.13
C LEU A 57 11.20 -7.98 -5.58
N GLY A 58 11.48 -8.94 -6.45
CA GLY A 58 11.61 -10.35 -6.05
C GLY A 58 10.28 -11.03 -5.74
N GLN A 59 9.17 -10.51 -6.27
CA GLN A 59 7.88 -11.19 -6.18
C GLN A 59 7.92 -12.52 -6.95
N THR A 60 7.58 -13.60 -6.27
CA THR A 60 7.29 -14.91 -6.86
C THR A 60 5.77 -15.14 -6.90
N GLN A 61 5.33 -16.16 -7.65
CA GLN A 61 3.94 -16.61 -7.60
C GLN A 61 3.49 -16.94 -6.16
N ALA A 62 4.32 -17.67 -5.40
CA ALA A 62 4.00 -18.03 -4.02
C ALA A 62 3.83 -16.79 -3.11
N SER A 63 4.66 -15.75 -3.31
CA SER A 63 4.52 -14.49 -2.57
C SER A 63 3.27 -13.72 -2.98
N ALA A 64 2.93 -13.68 -4.27
CA ALA A 64 1.70 -13.04 -4.76
C ALA A 64 0.45 -13.73 -4.21
N GLU A 65 0.43 -15.06 -4.20
CA GLU A 65 -0.65 -15.84 -3.59
C GLU A 65 -0.74 -15.63 -2.07
N ALA A 66 0.40 -15.50 -1.38
CA ALA A 66 0.43 -15.19 0.05
C ALA A 66 -0.17 -13.81 0.34
N MET A 67 0.18 -12.80 -0.46
CA MET A 67 -0.41 -11.46 -0.37
C MET A 67 -1.93 -11.51 -0.63
N ALA A 68 -2.38 -12.21 -1.67
CA ALA A 68 -3.78 -12.35 -2.00
C ALA A 68 -4.58 -13.07 -0.91
N ARG A 69 -4.03 -14.15 -0.32
CA ARG A 69 -4.65 -14.86 0.82
C ARG A 69 -4.77 -13.97 2.04
N PHE A 70 -3.71 -13.23 2.39
CA PHE A 70 -3.73 -12.29 3.50
C PHE A 70 -4.86 -11.27 3.32
N ALA A 71 -4.93 -10.67 2.13
CA ALA A 71 -5.91 -9.66 1.81
C ALA A 71 -7.35 -10.19 1.90
N ALA A 72 -7.60 -11.37 1.31
CA ALA A 72 -8.90 -12.02 1.39
C ALA A 72 -9.29 -12.35 2.84
N GLY A 73 -8.33 -12.65 3.71
CA GLY A 73 -8.56 -12.90 5.14
C GLY A 73 -9.03 -11.68 5.93
N VAL A 74 -8.83 -10.46 5.40
CA VAL A 74 -9.26 -9.21 6.02
C VAL A 74 -10.41 -8.52 5.27
N GLU A 75 -10.95 -9.17 4.23
CA GLU A 75 -12.11 -8.67 3.47
C GLU A 75 -13.32 -8.48 4.41
N GLY A 76 -13.98 -7.33 4.31
CA GLY A 76 -15.13 -6.98 5.15
C GLY A 76 -14.79 -6.34 6.50
N GLN A 77 -13.51 -6.28 6.90
CA GLN A 77 -13.08 -5.56 8.11
C GLN A 77 -13.24 -4.05 7.94
N ASP A 78 -13.40 -3.33 9.05
CA ASP A 78 -13.74 -1.91 9.02
C ASP A 78 -12.55 -1.02 8.62
N TYR A 79 -12.87 0.11 8.00
CA TYR A 79 -11.89 1.13 7.64
C TYR A 79 -11.45 1.94 8.87
N ASP A 80 -10.16 2.17 9.02
CA ASP A 80 -9.60 2.89 10.18
C ASP A 80 -9.54 4.40 9.98
N LEU A 81 -10.63 5.09 10.32
CA LEU A 81 -10.65 6.55 10.34
C LEU A 81 -9.71 7.15 11.40
N GLY A 82 -9.44 6.42 12.50
CA GLY A 82 -8.56 6.85 13.57
C GLY A 82 -7.10 6.89 13.10
N GLU A 83 -6.66 5.84 12.41
CA GLU A 83 -5.32 5.77 11.82
C GLU A 83 -5.09 6.90 10.80
N ILE A 84 -6.07 7.19 9.93
CA ILE A 84 -6.01 8.31 8.98
C ILE A 84 -5.81 9.64 9.72
N MET A 85 -6.57 9.89 10.78
CA MET A 85 -6.38 11.09 11.59
C MET A 85 -4.99 11.09 12.24
N GLY A 86 -4.51 9.93 12.70
CA GLY A 86 -3.19 9.79 13.27
C GLY A 86 -2.08 10.17 12.30
N LEU A 87 -2.18 9.82 11.01
CA LEU A 87 -1.20 10.21 9.98
C LEU A 87 -1.01 11.74 9.87
N LEU A 88 -2.04 12.54 10.18
CA LEU A 88 -1.95 14.01 10.19
C LEU A 88 -1.14 14.55 11.39
N PHE A 89 -1.08 13.78 12.47
CA PHE A 89 -0.44 14.15 13.73
C PHE A 89 0.76 13.25 14.06
N SER A 90 1.40 12.68 13.03
CA SER A 90 2.59 11.83 13.20
C SER A 90 3.59 12.49 14.13
N ASP A 91 3.80 11.85 15.26
CA ASP A 91 4.78 12.26 16.25
C ASP A 91 6.17 11.97 15.66
N GLN A 92 6.97 13.01 15.45
CA GLN A 92 8.29 12.85 14.84
C GLN A 92 9.31 12.24 15.82
N ASP A 93 8.95 12.10 17.09
CA ASP A 93 9.87 11.71 18.16
C ASP A 93 10.42 10.28 17.99
N ASP A 94 9.65 9.36 17.37
CA ASP A 94 10.06 7.96 17.20
C ASP A 94 10.25 7.51 15.74
N LYS A 95 10.13 8.45 14.78
CA LYS A 95 10.21 8.20 13.33
C LYS A 95 9.24 7.12 12.82
N GLY A 96 8.14 6.89 13.52
CA GLY A 96 7.14 5.89 13.18
C GLY A 96 7.54 4.46 13.52
N THR A 97 8.45 4.26 14.47
CA THR A 97 8.90 2.91 14.89
C THR A 97 7.91 2.20 15.81
N LYS A 98 7.15 2.95 16.62
CA LYS A 98 6.07 2.39 17.44
C LYS A 98 4.72 2.47 16.70
N PRO A 99 3.73 1.67 17.08
CA PRO A 99 2.39 1.77 16.52
C PRO A 99 1.80 3.18 16.67
N ASN A 100 1.11 3.64 15.62
CA ASN A 100 0.22 4.78 15.68
C ASN A 100 -0.82 4.58 16.79
N ARG A 101 -0.79 5.45 17.81
CA ARG A 101 -1.67 5.38 18.99
C ARG A 101 -3.17 5.53 18.69
N TRP A 102 -3.51 6.01 17.50
CA TRP A 102 -4.88 6.17 17.03
C TRP A 102 -5.34 5.06 16.10
N ALA A 103 -4.43 4.15 15.71
CA ALA A 103 -4.78 2.98 14.94
C ALA A 103 -5.47 1.94 15.82
N ASP A 104 -6.46 1.28 15.25
CA ASP A 104 -7.16 0.14 15.82
C ASP A 104 -6.61 -1.15 15.18
N ASP A 105 -6.35 -2.16 16.00
CA ASP A 105 -5.70 -3.39 15.54
C ASP A 105 -6.60 -4.16 14.55
N ASP A 106 -7.92 -4.04 14.68
CA ASP A 106 -8.93 -4.74 13.87
C ASP A 106 -9.48 -3.89 12.70
N LYS A 107 -8.85 -2.74 12.42
CA LYS A 107 -9.24 -1.85 11.31
C LYS A 107 -8.07 -1.59 10.37
N TRP A 108 -8.42 -1.15 9.15
CA TRP A 108 -7.46 -1.04 8.06
C TRP A 108 -7.55 0.28 7.31
N ILE A 109 -6.38 0.84 6.99
CA ILE A 109 -6.24 1.79 5.90
C ILE A 109 -5.57 1.13 4.71
N CYS A 110 -5.68 1.78 3.55
CA CYS A 110 -5.23 1.26 2.27
C CYS A 110 -3.74 0.88 2.25
N SER A 111 -2.86 1.74 2.76
CA SER A 111 -1.42 1.50 2.79
C SER A 111 -0.99 0.45 3.83
N ARG A 112 -1.61 0.41 5.01
CA ARG A 112 -1.37 -0.62 6.03
C ARG A 112 -1.73 -2.01 5.51
N LEU A 113 -2.85 -2.14 4.79
CA LEU A 113 -3.26 -3.37 4.13
C LEU A 113 -2.15 -3.91 3.20
N VAL A 114 -1.59 -3.05 2.34
CA VAL A 114 -0.52 -3.45 1.42
C VAL A 114 0.81 -3.73 2.14
N ASP A 115 1.20 -2.88 3.11
CA ASP A 115 2.44 -3.05 3.89
C ASP A 115 2.44 -4.39 4.64
N MET A 116 1.33 -4.70 5.33
CA MET A 116 1.18 -5.95 6.06
C MET A 116 1.17 -7.17 5.13
N ALA A 117 0.52 -7.08 3.96
CA ALA A 117 0.55 -8.16 2.98
C ALA A 117 1.97 -8.44 2.46
N LEU A 118 2.74 -7.37 2.19
CA LEU A 118 4.15 -7.49 1.79
C LEU A 118 4.96 -8.23 2.87
N ARG A 119 4.83 -7.82 4.14
CA ARG A 119 5.52 -8.49 5.26
C ARG A 119 5.07 -9.94 5.44
N PHE A 120 3.79 -10.20 5.30
CA PHE A 120 3.24 -11.55 5.39
C PHE A 120 3.81 -12.49 4.31
N SER A 121 4.11 -11.94 3.13
CA SER A 121 4.67 -12.68 2.00
C SER A 121 6.18 -12.91 2.07
N GLU A 122 6.88 -12.35 3.05
CA GLU A 122 8.35 -12.23 3.09
C GLU A 122 9.08 -13.55 2.82
N GLY A 123 8.68 -14.62 3.51
CA GLY A 123 9.32 -15.95 3.37
C GLY A 123 9.15 -16.61 1.99
N ALA A 124 8.31 -16.06 1.11
CA ALA A 124 8.06 -16.57 -0.23
C ALA A 124 8.73 -15.72 -1.34
N ARG A 125 9.42 -14.64 -0.98
CA ARG A 125 10.07 -13.72 -1.93
C ARG A 125 11.48 -14.20 -2.26
N THR A 126 12.00 -13.82 -3.43
CA THR A 126 13.42 -14.04 -3.78
C THR A 126 14.32 -12.92 -3.28
N VAL A 127 13.76 -11.73 -3.06
CA VAL A 127 14.46 -10.57 -2.50
C VAL A 127 13.71 -10.16 -1.23
N PRO A 128 14.40 -10.16 -0.06
CA PRO A 128 13.78 -9.78 1.20
C PRO A 128 13.42 -8.29 1.21
N LEU A 129 12.44 -7.92 2.03
CA LEU A 129 12.17 -6.53 2.33
C LEU A 129 13.38 -5.90 3.05
N PRO A 130 13.81 -4.70 2.64
CA PRO A 130 14.95 -4.04 3.26
C PRO A 130 14.61 -3.64 4.70
N GLU A 131 15.62 -3.64 5.58
CA GLU A 131 15.47 -3.25 6.99
C GLU A 131 14.84 -1.85 7.15
N SER A 132 15.18 -0.92 6.26
CA SER A 132 14.60 0.43 6.23
C SER A 132 13.08 0.44 6.01
N PHE A 133 12.55 -0.53 5.26
CA PHE A 133 11.10 -0.71 5.13
C PHE A 133 10.51 -1.24 6.43
N LEU A 134 11.16 -2.27 7.01
CA LEU A 134 10.68 -2.95 8.21
C LEU A 134 10.67 -2.07 9.46
N HIS A 135 11.57 -1.08 9.54
CA HIS A 135 11.73 -0.16 10.66
C HIS A 135 10.52 0.77 10.88
N VAL A 136 9.78 1.09 9.82
CA VAL A 136 8.57 1.92 9.92
C VAL A 136 7.40 1.01 10.23
N HIS A 137 6.66 1.28 11.30
CA HIS A 137 5.47 0.53 11.68
C HIS A 137 4.38 0.67 10.59
N PRO A 138 3.69 -0.41 10.20
CA PRO A 138 2.67 -0.37 9.15
C PRO A 138 1.59 0.70 9.34
N THR A 139 1.21 0.99 10.59
CA THR A 139 0.18 1.99 10.92
C THR A 139 0.60 3.45 10.74
N TRP A 140 1.88 3.69 10.41
CA TRP A 140 2.42 4.99 10.01
C TRP A 140 2.72 5.07 8.51
N ARG A 141 2.54 3.97 7.76
CA ARG A 141 2.83 3.96 6.33
C ARG A 141 1.77 4.73 5.58
N THR A 142 2.13 5.85 4.95
CA THR A 142 1.25 6.53 3.97
C THR A 142 1.33 5.83 2.60
N PRO A 143 0.32 5.97 1.73
CA PRO A 143 0.40 5.46 0.36
C PRO A 143 1.61 6.02 -0.41
N GLN A 144 1.93 7.30 -0.25
CA GLN A 144 3.14 7.88 -0.86
C GLN A 144 4.43 7.35 -0.22
N GLY A 145 4.47 7.10 1.09
CA GLY A 145 5.61 6.47 1.76
C GLY A 145 5.84 5.04 1.28
N LEU A 146 4.75 4.32 0.99
CA LEU A 146 4.79 2.99 0.37
C LEU A 146 5.30 3.08 -1.07
N ASN A 147 4.81 4.04 -1.86
CA ASN A 147 5.29 4.29 -3.22
C ASN A 147 6.78 4.70 -3.25
N GLY A 148 7.24 5.51 -2.30
CA GLY A 148 8.65 5.92 -2.22
C GLY A 148 9.62 4.84 -1.71
N ALA A 149 9.12 3.71 -1.20
CA ALA A 149 9.97 2.69 -0.60
C ALA A 149 10.82 1.94 -1.67
N PRO A 150 12.07 1.56 -1.36
CA PRO A 150 12.96 0.88 -2.29
C PRO A 150 12.66 -0.63 -2.37
N ILE A 151 11.39 -0.98 -2.58
CA ILE A 151 10.88 -2.37 -2.55
C ILE A 151 10.21 -2.80 -3.85
N TRP A 152 10.25 -1.94 -4.86
CA TRP A 152 9.54 -2.10 -6.13
C TRP A 152 10.53 -2.45 -7.22
N GLU A 153 10.07 -3.23 -8.20
CA GLU A 153 10.79 -3.38 -9.46
C GLU A 153 10.99 -2.00 -10.12
N PRO A 154 12.09 -1.81 -10.86
CA PRO A 154 12.25 -0.66 -11.73
C PRO A 154 11.03 -0.52 -12.64
N GLU A 155 10.66 0.72 -12.95
CA GLU A 155 9.58 0.97 -13.90
C GLU A 155 9.89 0.26 -15.22
N ILE A 156 8.94 -0.54 -15.71
CA ILE A 156 9.07 -1.19 -17.01
C ILE A 156 8.86 -0.10 -18.05
N SER A 157 9.93 0.57 -18.45
CA SER A 157 9.91 1.56 -19.52
C SER A 157 9.91 0.83 -20.87
N GLY A 158 8.74 0.74 -21.51
CA GLY A 158 8.61 0.22 -22.87
C GLY A 158 7.18 -0.19 -23.21
N PRO A 159 6.80 -0.24 -24.51
CA PRO A 159 5.56 -0.88 -24.91
C PRO A 159 5.55 -2.35 -24.45
N PRO A 160 4.37 -2.95 -24.19
CA PRO A 160 4.30 -4.38 -23.89
C PRO A 160 5.00 -5.17 -24.99
N PRO A 161 5.77 -6.23 -24.66
CA PRO A 161 6.37 -7.08 -25.66
C PRO A 161 5.26 -7.65 -26.56
N VAL A 162 5.47 -7.54 -27.88
CA VAL A 162 4.56 -8.03 -28.94
C VAL A 162 4.55 -9.55 -28.96
#